data_AF-A0A9E4W667-F1
#
_entry.id   AF-A0A9E4W667-F1
#
_cell.length_a   1.000
_cell.length_b   1.000
_cell.length_c   1.000
_cell.angle_alpha   90.00
_cell.angle_beta   90.00
_cell.angle_gamma   90.00
#
_symmetry.space_group_name_H-M   'P 1'
#
loop_
_entity.id
_entity.type
_entity.pdbx_description
1 polymer ?
#
loop_
_entity_poly.entity_id
_entity_poly.type
_entity_poly.pdbx_seq_one_letter_code
_entity_poly.pdbx_strand_id
1 'polypeptide(L)'
;PEGGAPLTVIDWQISTRGNGVFDVAYFICGSMEPADRRATEMDLLRMYHAVLVDGGVRAYDFDQCFEDYRASTLGCLLYSVLEIGSLDTANERGLELFTAIMERALSAVADLNADELLPK
;
A
#
# COMPACT_ATOMS: atom_id res chain seq x y z
N PRO A 1 -17.91 -22.46 -2.15
CA PRO A 1 -19.04 -22.81 -3.02
C PRO A 1 -18.56 -23.01 -4.46
N GLU A 2 -18.92 -24.13 -5.09
CA GLU A 2 -18.71 -24.31 -6.52
C GLU A 2 -19.45 -23.18 -7.26
N GLY A 3 -18.73 -22.38 -8.06
CA GLY A 3 -19.28 -21.25 -8.84
C GLY A 3 -18.98 -19.83 -8.34
N GLY A 4 -18.14 -19.65 -7.32
CA GLY A 4 -17.69 -18.32 -6.89
C GLY A 4 -16.72 -17.65 -7.87
N ALA A 5 -16.65 -16.31 -7.85
CA ALA A 5 -15.62 -15.57 -8.57
C ALA A 5 -14.21 -15.98 -8.08
N PRO A 6 -13.18 -15.98 -8.95
CA PRO A 6 -11.81 -16.35 -8.56
C PRO A 6 -11.21 -15.40 -7.52
N LEU A 7 -11.74 -14.18 -7.41
CA LEU A 7 -11.39 -13.18 -6.40
C LEU A 7 -12.66 -12.42 -6.00
N THR A 8 -12.86 -12.23 -4.69
CA THR A 8 -13.92 -11.38 -4.14
C THR A 8 -13.29 -10.37 -3.20
N VAL A 9 -13.50 -9.08 -3.46
CA VAL A 9 -13.10 -7.98 -2.57
C VAL A 9 -14.28 -7.60 -1.68
N ILE A 10 -14.04 -7.59 -0.37
CA ILE A 10 -15.02 -7.24 0.65
C ILE A 10 -14.54 -6.00 1.41
N ASP A 11 -15.38 -5.50 2.32
CA ASP A 11 -15.06 -4.39 3.22
C ASP A 11 -14.75 -3.07 2.52
N TRP A 12 -15.80 -2.39 2.06
CA TRP A 12 -15.75 -1.13 1.30
C TRP A 12 -15.91 0.11 2.21
N GLN A 13 -15.73 -0.02 3.52
CA GLN A 13 -16.07 1.03 4.49
C GLN A 13 -15.21 2.30 4.35
N ILE A 14 -14.01 2.18 3.79
CA ILE A 14 -13.05 3.28 3.57
C ILE A 14 -12.85 3.63 2.09
N SER A 15 -13.67 3.10 1.19
CA SER A 15 -13.51 3.32 -0.24
C SER A 15 -13.81 4.78 -0.61
N THR A 16 -12.88 5.40 -1.32
CA THR A 16 -12.96 6.81 -1.71
C THR A 16 -12.38 7.02 -3.10
N ARG A 17 -12.61 8.21 -3.67
CA ARG A 17 -11.99 8.62 -4.93
C ARG A 17 -10.62 9.24 -4.64
N GLY A 18 -9.57 8.70 -5.25
CA GLY A 18 -8.20 9.18 -5.11
C GLY A 18 -7.27 8.57 -6.17
N ASN A 19 -5.97 8.63 -5.90
CA ASN A 19 -4.97 7.99 -6.75
C ASN A 19 -5.07 6.47 -6.59
N GLY A 20 -5.41 5.75 -7.66
CA GLY A 20 -5.65 4.29 -7.60
C GLY A 20 -4.42 3.48 -7.15
N VAL A 21 -3.21 4.01 -7.37
CA VAL A 21 -1.97 3.36 -6.92
C VAL A 21 -1.86 3.28 -5.39
N PHE A 22 -2.70 4.02 -4.65
CA PHE A 22 -2.80 3.91 -3.20
C PHE A 22 -3.19 2.50 -2.76
N ASP A 23 -4.13 1.84 -3.45
CA ASP A 23 -4.53 0.48 -3.09
C ASP A 23 -3.38 -0.51 -3.26
N VAL A 24 -2.51 -0.28 -4.26
CA VAL A 24 -1.30 -1.07 -4.51
C VAL A 24 -0.29 -0.84 -3.38
N ALA A 25 -0.03 0.42 -3.02
CA ALA A 25 0.85 0.77 -1.91
C ALA A 25 0.38 0.15 -0.60
N TYR A 26 -0.91 0.31 -0.26
CA TYR A 26 -1.50 -0.21 0.96
C TYR A 26 -1.40 -1.73 1.05
N PHE A 27 -1.71 -2.43 -0.06
CA PHE A 27 -1.60 -3.88 -0.11
C PHE A 27 -0.15 -4.36 0.08
N ILE A 28 0.80 -3.79 -0.69
CA ILE A 28 2.20 -4.22 -0.68
C ILE A 28 2.88 -3.87 0.64
N CYS A 29 2.72 -2.65 1.16
CA CYS A 29 3.42 -2.22 2.37
C CYS A 29 2.81 -2.80 3.65
N GLY A 30 1.50 -3.06 3.68
CA GLY A 30 0.83 -3.59 4.87
C GLY A 30 0.88 -5.12 4.98
N SER A 31 0.86 -5.82 3.84
CA SER A 31 0.59 -7.26 3.82
C SER A 31 1.81 -8.14 3.55
N MET A 32 2.92 -7.58 3.03
CA MET A 32 4.11 -8.34 2.67
C MET A 32 5.20 -8.20 3.73
N GLU A 33 5.94 -9.28 3.96
CA GLU A 33 7.19 -9.19 4.71
C GLU A 33 8.22 -8.34 3.93
N PRO A 34 9.09 -7.56 4.61
CA PRO A 34 10.02 -6.66 3.94
C PRO A 34 10.92 -7.33 2.89
N ALA A 35 11.34 -8.58 3.14
CA ALA A 35 12.17 -9.33 2.21
C ALA A 35 11.42 -9.66 0.92
N ASP A 36 10.17 -10.14 1.02
CA ASP A 36 9.33 -10.47 -0.13
C ASP A 36 8.97 -9.21 -0.91
N ARG A 37 8.59 -8.13 -0.21
CA ARG A 37 8.32 -6.83 -0.82
C ARG A 37 9.50 -6.37 -1.67
N ARG A 38 10.72 -6.32 -1.12
CA ARG A 38 11.92 -5.90 -1.87
C ARG A 38 12.17 -6.74 -3.12
N ALA A 39 11.82 -8.03 -3.07
CA ALA A 39 12.01 -8.94 -4.19
C ALA A 39 10.99 -8.73 -5.32
N THR A 40 9.77 -8.26 -5.02
CA THR A 40 8.66 -8.27 -5.98
C THR A 40 7.98 -6.92 -6.23
N GLU A 41 8.17 -5.91 -5.38
CA GLU A 41 7.36 -4.68 -5.39
C GLU A 41 7.39 -3.95 -6.75
N MET A 42 8.56 -3.89 -7.38
CA MET A 42 8.75 -3.14 -8.60
C MET A 42 8.09 -3.85 -9.78
N ASP A 43 8.10 -5.17 -9.78
CA ASP A 43 7.44 -5.99 -10.80
C ASP A 43 5.93 -5.95 -10.65
N LEU A 44 5.41 -5.96 -9.41
CA LEU A 44 3.99 -5.76 -9.13
C LEU A 44 3.51 -4.36 -9.56
N LEU A 45 4.29 -3.31 -9.28
CA LEU A 45 3.96 -1.95 -9.67
C LEU A 45 3.97 -1.78 -11.20
N ARG A 46 4.96 -2.37 -11.90
CA ARG A 46 4.99 -2.39 -13.37
C ARG A 46 3.82 -3.14 -13.96
N MET A 47 3.44 -4.27 -13.36
CA MET A 47 2.27 -5.04 -13.79
C MET A 47 1.00 -4.20 -13.66
N TYR A 48 0.80 -3.54 -12.51
CA TYR A 48 -0.32 -2.64 -12.28
C TYR A 48 -0.37 -1.52 -13.33
N HIS A 49 0.75 -0.82 -13.55
CA HIS A 49 0.85 0.24 -14.54
C HIS A 49 0.54 -0.25 -15.97
N ALA A 50 1.09 -1.41 -16.35
CA ALA A 50 0.83 -2.02 -17.65
C ALA A 50 -0.68 -2.31 -17.86
N VAL A 51 -1.36 -2.83 -16.83
CA VAL A 51 -2.81 -3.08 -16.88
C VAL A 51 -3.60 -1.78 -17.01
N LEU A 52 -3.21 -0.69 -16.33
CA LEU A 52 -3.86 0.61 -16.49
C LEU A 52 -3.72 1.14 -17.93
N VAL A 53 -2.52 1.06 -18.50
CA VAL A 53 -2.24 1.53 -19.86
C VAL A 53 -3.02 0.70 -20.88
N ASP A 54 -3.04 -0.63 -20.74
CA ASP A 54 -3.85 -1.52 -21.59
C ASP A 54 -5.35 -1.21 -21.46
N GLY A 55 -5.81 -0.89 -20.24
CA GLY A 55 -7.16 -0.43 -19.93
C GLY A 55 -7.53 0.96 -20.45
N GLY A 56 -6.61 1.66 -21.13
CA GLY A 56 -6.90 2.92 -21.81
C GLY A 56 -6.41 4.18 -21.09
N VAL A 57 -5.73 4.06 -19.95
CA VAL A 57 -5.11 5.23 -19.28
C VAL A 57 -3.98 5.77 -20.17
N ARG A 58 -3.92 7.10 -20.31
CA ARG A 58 -2.96 7.83 -21.15
C ARG A 58 -2.35 8.98 -20.36
N ALA A 59 -1.20 9.48 -20.83
CA ALA A 59 -0.46 10.57 -20.16
C ALA A 59 -0.12 10.26 -18.68
N TYR A 60 0.09 8.98 -18.39
CA TYR A 60 0.50 8.47 -17.08
C TYR A 60 1.62 7.47 -17.32
N ASP A 61 2.86 7.93 -17.32
CA ASP A 61 4.02 7.07 -17.49
C ASP A 61 4.37 6.35 -16.18
N PHE A 62 5.34 5.44 -16.27
CA PHE A 62 5.73 4.65 -15.12
C PHE A 62 6.44 5.49 -14.05
N ASP A 63 7.16 6.53 -14.44
CA ASP A 63 7.87 7.40 -13.51
C ASP A 63 6.87 8.18 -12.63
N GLN A 64 5.81 8.72 -13.23
CA GLN A 64 4.71 9.33 -12.47
C GLN A 64 4.02 8.30 -11.56
N CYS A 65 3.80 7.08 -12.06
CA CYS A 65 3.22 6.00 -11.26
C CYS A 65 4.07 5.65 -10.05
N PHE A 66 5.38 5.63 -10.22
CA PHE A 66 6.33 5.36 -9.14
C PHE A 66 6.37 6.49 -8.12
N GLU A 67 6.38 7.76 -8.55
CA GLU A 67 6.28 8.91 -7.64
C GLU A 67 4.97 8.90 -6.83
N ASP A 68 3.83 8.64 -7.48
CA ASP A 68 2.54 8.52 -6.79
C ASP A 68 2.52 7.34 -5.80
N TYR A 69 3.19 6.24 -6.13
CA TYR A 69 3.34 5.08 -5.26
C TYR A 69 4.20 5.40 -4.01
N ARG A 70 5.33 6.10 -4.18
CA ARG A 70 6.16 6.59 -3.07
C ARG A 70 5.33 7.49 -2.14
N ALA A 71 4.61 8.46 -2.71
CA ALA A 71 3.73 9.35 -1.95
C ALA A 71 2.61 8.57 -1.23
N SER A 72 2.02 7.58 -1.88
CA SER A 72 0.97 6.74 -1.29
C SER A 72 1.48 5.89 -0.13
N THR A 73 2.73 5.45 -0.17
CA THR A 73 3.37 4.70 0.92
C THR A 73 3.48 5.55 2.20
N LEU A 74 3.76 6.86 2.07
CA LEU A 74 3.67 7.80 3.22
C LEU A 74 2.24 7.90 3.76
N GLY A 75 1.25 7.92 2.87
CA GLY A 75 -0.17 7.91 3.25
C GLY A 75 -0.56 6.64 4.02
N CYS A 76 -0.01 5.49 3.65
CA CYS A 76 -0.24 4.24 4.36
C CYS A 76 0.31 4.28 5.79
N LEU A 77 1.51 4.85 5.98
CA LEU A 77 2.08 5.07 7.32
C LEU A 77 1.16 5.97 8.16
N LEU A 78 0.60 7.03 7.58
CA LEU A 78 -0.35 7.90 8.29
C LEU A 78 -1.60 7.13 8.74
N TYR A 79 -2.17 6.29 7.86
CA TYR A 79 -3.31 5.45 8.22
C TYR A 79 -2.98 4.49 9.36
N SER A 80 -1.83 3.84 9.32
CA SER A 80 -1.37 2.97 10.41
C SER A 80 -1.28 3.73 11.73
N VAL A 81 -0.84 5.00 11.73
CA VAL A 81 -0.78 5.84 12.93
C VAL A 81 -2.18 6.27 13.43
N LEU A 82 -3.09 6.62 12.52
CA LEU A 82 -4.46 7.01 12.88
C LEU A 82 -5.25 5.85 13.50
N GLU A 83 -5.06 4.62 12.99
CA GLU A 83 -5.69 3.42 13.54
C GLU A 83 -5.20 3.07 14.95
N ILE A 84 -3.98 3.46 15.34
CA ILE A 84 -3.51 3.31 16.75
C ILE A 84 -4.46 3.99 17.72
N GLY A 85 -4.99 5.16 17.35
CA GLY A 85 -5.90 5.92 18.21
C GLY A 85 -7.21 5.19 18.53
N SER A 86 -7.56 4.17 17.75
CA SER A 86 -8.75 3.34 17.93
C SER A 86 -8.46 1.91 18.42
N LEU A 87 -7.18 1.50 18.51
CA LEU A 87 -6.80 0.17 18.97
C LEU A 87 -6.79 0.08 20.51
N ASP A 88 -7.37 -1.01 21.03
CA ASP A 88 -7.22 -1.37 22.44
C ASP A 88 -5.82 -1.95 22.67
N THR A 89 -4.91 -1.10 23.15
CA THR A 89 -3.51 -1.47 23.44
C THR A 89 -3.37 -2.45 24.60
N ALA A 90 -4.45 -2.78 25.31
CA ALA A 90 -4.46 -3.83 26.33
C ALA A 90 -4.53 -5.26 25.74
N ASN A 91 -4.74 -5.40 24.43
CA ASN A 91 -4.75 -6.69 23.74
C ASN A 91 -3.39 -7.00 23.09
N GLU A 92 -2.67 -7.99 23.64
CA GLU A 92 -1.33 -8.41 23.15
C GLU A 92 -1.32 -8.71 21.65
N ARG A 93 -2.36 -9.40 21.14
CA ARG A 93 -2.48 -9.69 19.71
C ARG A 93 -2.64 -8.43 18.85
N GLY A 94 -3.37 -7.43 19.37
CA GLY A 94 -3.55 -6.15 18.69
C GLY A 94 -2.24 -5.37 18.61
N LEU A 95 -1.46 -5.42 19.68
CA LEU A 95 -0.14 -4.81 19.74
C LEU A 95 0.86 -5.49 18.78
N GLU A 96 0.88 -6.81 18.73
CA GLU A 96 1.74 -7.57 17.79
C GLU A 96 1.42 -7.23 16.32
N LEU A 97 0.14 -7.23 15.96
CA LEU A 97 -0.30 -6.87 14.61
C LEU A 97 0.12 -5.43 14.27
N PHE A 98 -0.08 -4.51 15.20
CA PHE A 98 0.31 -3.13 15.05
C PHE A 98 1.82 -2.97 14.81
N THR A 99 2.65 -3.60 15.65
CA THR A 99 4.11 -3.55 15.51
C THR A 99 4.55 -4.06 14.15
N ALA A 100 3.97 -5.18 13.68
CA ALA A 100 4.28 -5.73 12.37
C ALA A 100 3.90 -4.76 11.22
N ILE A 101 2.71 -4.15 11.28
CA ILE A 101 2.28 -3.19 10.24
C ILE A 101 3.20 -1.97 10.22
N MET A 102 3.57 -1.42 11.37
CA MET A 102 4.47 -0.26 11.46
C MET A 102 5.87 -0.58 10.96
N GLU A 103 6.44 -1.73 11.33
CA GLU A 103 7.77 -2.14 10.87
C GLU A 103 7.80 -2.29 9.34
N ARG A 104 6.76 -2.89 8.75
CA ARG A 104 6.67 -3.03 7.30
C ARG A 104 6.50 -1.68 6.60
N ALA A 105 5.61 -0.82 7.10
CA ALA A 105 5.37 0.50 6.54
C ALA A 105 6.63 1.39 6.60
N LEU A 106 7.29 1.45 7.75
CA LEU A 106 8.54 2.20 7.92
C LEU A 106 9.67 1.65 7.04
N SER A 107 9.79 0.33 6.93
CA SER A 107 10.74 -0.29 6.01
C SER A 107 10.46 0.09 4.55
N ALA A 108 9.18 0.16 4.14
CA ALA A 108 8.82 0.56 2.79
C ALA A 108 9.15 2.03 2.53
N VAL A 109 8.82 2.93 3.47
CA VAL A 109 9.17 4.36 3.38
C VAL A 109 10.68 4.55 3.21
N ALA A 110 11.49 3.86 4.02
CA ALA A 110 12.95 3.96 3.96
C ALA A 110 13.52 3.41 2.63
N ASP A 111 13.08 2.23 2.21
CA ASP A 111 13.60 1.60 0.99
C ASP A 111 13.23 2.36 -0.29
N LEU A 112 12.09 3.06 -0.28
CA LEU A 112 11.60 3.89 -1.39
C LEU A 112 12.10 5.34 -1.33
N ASN A 113 12.91 5.70 -0.32
CA ASN A 113 13.30 7.08 0.00
C ASN A 113 12.08 8.02 -0.02
N ALA A 114 10.93 7.58 0.45
CA ALA A 114 9.68 8.32 0.27
C ALA A 114 9.68 9.62 1.09
N ASP A 115 10.51 9.71 2.13
CA ASP A 115 10.73 10.91 2.94
C ASP A 115 11.24 12.12 2.13
N GLU A 116 11.90 11.90 0.99
CA GLU A 116 12.33 12.98 0.08
C GLU A 116 11.16 13.80 -0.49
N LEU A 117 9.94 13.25 -0.44
CA LEU A 117 8.72 13.90 -0.92
C LEU A 117 8.08 14.83 0.11
N LEU A 118 8.56 14.81 1.36
CA LEU A 118 8.06 15.68 2.41
C LEU A 118 8.54 17.13 2.19
N PRO A 119 7.69 18.14 2.47
CA PRO A 119 8.11 19.54 2.43
C PRO A 119 9.23 19.81 3.45
N LYS A 120 10.18 20.67 3.06
CA LYS A 120 11.32 21.10 3.89
C LYS A 120 10.96 22.28 4.79
#